data_AF-A0A1C5K111-F1
#
_entry.id   AF-A0A1C5K111-F1
#
_cell.length_a   1.000
_cell.length_b   1.000
_cell.length_c   1.000
_cell.angle_alpha   90.00
_cell.angle_beta   90.00
_cell.angle_gamma   90.00
#
_symmetry.space_group_name_H-M   'P 1'
#
loop_
_entity.id
_entity.type
_entity.pdbx_description
1 polymer ?
#
loop_
_entity_poly.entity_id
_entity_poly.type
_entity_poly.pdbx_seq_one_letter_code
_entity_poly.pdbx_strand_id
1 'polypeptide(L)'
;MRRTLALAVATAALASVIVLPATAAHAAPDGLACAAGGSYSRVVDGTPTTFWLVGSVSTYRYWHVVDATSDTYRRSYVVRCSGDTIVTATDLAVTATGGDRCGSTSTTQYQYVGARTGLEPNPGWPGFNLEYEYHYWHVKRWVWSGIRGYWTYDHSELARCLV
;
A
#
# COMPACT_ATOMS: atom_id res chain seq x y z
N MET A 1 -55.74 3.80 45.23
CA MET A 1 -56.08 3.77 43.79
C MET A 1 -55.09 4.65 43.02
N ARG A 2 -54.47 4.11 41.95
CA ARG A 2 -54.00 4.74 40.69
C ARG A 2 -54.24 6.28 40.58
N ARG A 3 -53.33 7.17 40.13
CA ARG A 3 -52.38 7.12 39.00
C ARG A 3 -51.23 8.16 39.11
N THR A 4 -50.09 7.73 38.59
CA THR A 4 -49.04 8.43 37.81
C THR A 4 -49.32 9.82 37.24
N LEU A 5 -48.32 10.73 37.25
CA LEU A 5 -47.48 11.03 36.07
C LEU A 5 -46.28 11.93 36.46
N ALA A 6 -45.07 11.42 36.20
CA ALA A 6 -43.82 12.16 36.25
C ALA A 6 -43.57 12.83 34.89
N LEU A 7 -43.04 14.05 34.89
CA LEU A 7 -42.47 14.68 33.71
C LEU A 7 -41.12 15.30 34.10
N ALA A 8 -40.05 14.50 34.04
CA ALA A 8 -38.69 15.01 34.12
C ALA A 8 -38.20 15.24 32.68
N VAL A 9 -38.03 16.51 32.33
CA VAL A 9 -37.48 16.93 31.04
C VAL A 9 -35.97 16.65 31.08
N ALA A 10 -35.55 15.53 30.47
CA ALA A 10 -34.15 15.25 30.24
C ALA A 10 -33.72 15.94 28.94
N THR A 11 -33.05 17.09 29.05
CA THR A 11 -32.30 17.68 27.94
C THR A 11 -31.11 16.77 27.62
N ALA A 12 -31.26 15.92 26.60
CA ALA A 12 -30.15 15.19 26.03
C ALA A 12 -29.26 16.17 25.25
N ALA A 13 -28.14 16.56 25.85
CA ALA A 13 -27.04 17.18 25.12
C ALA A 13 -26.51 16.13 24.14
N LEU A 14 -26.79 16.33 22.85
CA LEU A 14 -26.17 15.63 21.73
C LEU A 14 -24.67 15.98 21.73
N ALA A 15 -23.90 15.28 22.55
CA ALA A 15 -22.49 15.07 22.27
C ALA A 15 -22.46 14.18 21.02
N SER A 16 -22.36 14.81 19.85
CA SER A 16 -21.97 14.14 18.62
C SER A 16 -20.57 13.59 18.82
N VAL A 17 -20.50 12.38 19.40
CA VAL A 17 -19.35 11.50 19.32
C VAL A 17 -19.16 11.27 17.83
N ILE A 18 -18.21 12.00 17.24
CA ILE A 18 -17.65 11.62 15.97
C ILE A 18 -17.00 10.27 16.25
N VAL A 19 -17.74 9.19 16.00
CA VAL A 19 -17.17 7.86 15.83
C VAL A 19 -16.36 7.99 14.55
N LEU A 20 -15.12 8.49 14.69
CA LEU A 20 -14.07 8.15 13.75
C LEU A 20 -14.14 6.62 13.68
N PRO A 21 -14.32 6.00 12.49
CA PRO A 21 -14.05 4.59 12.39
C PRO A 21 -12.66 4.43 12.98
N ALA A 22 -12.54 3.63 14.04
CA ALA A 22 -11.25 3.16 14.46
C ALA A 22 -10.72 2.45 13.23
N THR A 23 -9.92 3.16 12.42
CA THR A 23 -9.03 2.52 11.47
C THR A 23 -8.18 1.69 12.38
N ALA A 24 -8.55 0.41 12.52
CA ALA A 24 -7.73 -0.58 13.15
C ALA A 24 -6.33 -0.26 12.65
N ALA A 25 -5.41 0.04 13.58
CA ALA A 25 -4.01 0.09 13.26
C ALA A 25 -3.78 -1.25 12.56
N HIS A 26 -3.69 -1.20 11.22
CA HIS A 26 -3.54 -2.40 10.42
C HIS A 26 -2.19 -2.91 10.87
N ALA A 27 -2.19 -3.96 11.70
CA ALA A 27 -0.99 -4.74 11.93
C ALA A 27 -0.47 -5.00 10.53
N ALA A 28 0.71 -4.44 10.24
CA ALA A 28 1.29 -4.62 8.92
C ALA A 28 1.31 -6.13 8.66
N PRO A 29 0.81 -6.62 7.50
CA PRO A 29 0.73 -8.04 7.22
C PRO A 29 2.07 -8.67 7.58
N ASP A 30 2.02 -9.62 8.52
CA ASP A 30 3.04 -9.99 9.51
C ASP A 30 4.46 -10.06 8.93
N GLY A 31 5.10 -8.94 8.65
CA GLY A 31 6.23 -9.02 7.74
C GLY A 31 6.76 -7.70 7.24
N LEU A 32 5.92 -6.75 6.87
CA LEU A 32 6.38 -5.46 6.33
C LEU A 32 7.11 -4.60 7.39
N ALA A 33 8.08 -3.80 6.95
CA ALA A 33 8.88 -2.94 7.81
C ALA A 33 8.96 -1.50 7.28
N CYS A 34 9.18 -0.55 8.18
CA CYS A 34 9.45 0.86 7.82
C CYS A 34 10.94 1.18 7.66
N ALA A 35 11.79 0.45 8.38
CA ALA A 35 13.21 0.76 8.55
C ALA A 35 14.18 -0.27 7.93
N ALA A 36 13.67 -1.24 7.16
CA ALA A 36 14.53 -2.22 6.51
C ALA A 36 15.14 -1.65 5.21
N GLY A 37 16.45 -1.80 5.04
CA GLY A 37 17.16 -1.51 3.81
C GLY A 37 17.41 -2.78 2.99
N GLY A 38 17.25 -2.71 1.67
CA GLY A 38 17.44 -3.86 0.79
C GLY A 38 16.30 -4.87 0.91
N SER A 39 16.60 -6.07 1.40
CA SER A 39 15.60 -7.13 1.57
C SER A 39 15.80 -7.93 2.84
N TYR A 40 14.75 -8.66 3.21
CA TYR A 40 14.80 -9.65 4.27
C TYR A 40 13.81 -10.77 3.95
N SER A 41 14.05 -11.93 4.54
CA SER A 41 13.20 -13.10 4.37
C SER A 41 12.63 -13.53 5.71
N ARG A 42 11.40 -14.04 5.69
CA ARG A 42 10.75 -14.66 6.84
C ARG A 42 9.73 -15.69 6.38
N VAL A 43 9.32 -16.55 7.29
CA VAL A 43 8.21 -17.47 7.03
C VAL A 43 6.89 -16.73 7.32
N VAL A 44 5.99 -16.71 6.34
CA VAL A 44 4.62 -16.18 6.45
C VAL A 44 3.67 -17.30 6.10
N ASP A 45 2.79 -17.67 7.04
CA ASP A 45 1.83 -18.77 6.88
C ASP A 45 2.48 -20.08 6.40
N GLY A 46 3.64 -20.41 6.97
CA GLY A 46 4.42 -21.61 6.61
C GLY A 46 5.19 -21.52 5.29
N THR A 47 5.11 -20.40 4.56
CA THR A 47 5.79 -20.19 3.28
C THR A 47 7.00 -19.27 3.45
N PRO A 48 8.24 -19.72 3.13
CA PRO A 48 9.41 -18.86 3.05
C PRO A 48 9.17 -17.72 2.05
N THR A 49 9.22 -16.47 2.53
CA THR A 49 8.84 -15.28 1.76
C THR A 49 9.94 -14.24 1.88
N THR A 50 10.32 -13.62 0.76
CA THR A 50 11.31 -12.53 0.71
C THR A 50 10.61 -11.21 0.40
N PHE A 51 10.95 -10.19 1.17
CA PHE A 51 10.45 -8.83 1.06
C PHE A 51 11.57 -7.93 0.56
N TRP A 52 11.39 -7.34 -0.62
CA TRP A 52 12.33 -6.42 -1.23
C TRP A 52 11.82 -4.99 -1.12
N LEU A 53 12.61 -4.10 -0.51
CA LEU A 53 12.35 -2.67 -0.58
C LEU A 53 12.71 -2.21 -1.99
N VAL A 54 11.70 -1.78 -2.74
CA VAL A 54 11.89 -1.25 -4.09
C VAL A 54 12.36 0.19 -4.03
N GLY A 55 11.74 0.98 -3.14
CA GLY A 55 12.06 2.38 -3.00
C GLY A 55 11.16 3.10 -2.01
N SER A 56 11.34 4.41 -1.92
CA SER A 56 10.61 5.24 -0.96
C SER A 56 10.33 6.63 -1.50
N VAL A 57 9.19 7.19 -1.07
CA VAL A 57 8.82 8.59 -1.35
C VAL A 57 8.25 9.18 -0.07
N SER A 58 8.97 10.13 0.53
CA SER A 58 8.59 10.71 1.82
C SER A 58 8.37 9.61 2.89
N THR A 59 7.18 9.56 3.51
CA THR A 59 6.78 8.54 4.48
C THR A 59 6.40 7.21 3.87
N TYR A 60 6.34 7.08 2.54
CA TYR A 60 5.89 5.85 1.87
C TYR A 60 7.08 4.93 1.55
N ARG A 61 6.88 3.62 1.71
CA ARG A 61 7.82 2.55 1.34
C ARG A 61 7.10 1.55 0.45
N TYR A 62 7.78 1.13 -0.61
CA TYR A 62 7.24 0.24 -1.62
C TYR A 62 7.94 -1.11 -1.53
N TRP A 63 7.16 -2.16 -1.35
CA TRP A 63 7.64 -3.51 -1.09
C TRP A 63 7.20 -4.45 -2.19
N HIS A 64 8.14 -5.26 -2.68
CA HIS A 64 7.92 -6.35 -3.61
C HIS A 64 8.11 -7.67 -2.86
N VAL A 65 7.14 -8.57 -2.96
CA VAL A 65 7.10 -9.81 -2.17
C VAL A 65 7.08 -11.02 -3.07
N VAL A 66 8.05 -11.89 -2.87
CA VAL A 66 8.27 -13.11 -3.64
C VAL A 66 8.33 -14.32 -2.72
N ASP A 67 8.04 -15.49 -3.28
CA ASP A 67 8.43 -16.75 -2.66
C ASP A 67 9.97 -16.82 -2.58
N ALA A 68 10.50 -17.11 -1.39
CA ALA A 68 11.94 -17.04 -1.16
C ALA A 68 12.74 -18.14 -1.87
N THR A 69 12.08 -19.21 -2.30
CA THR A 69 12.72 -20.38 -2.92
C THR A 69 12.73 -20.26 -4.44
N SER A 70 11.65 -19.74 -5.00
CA SER A 70 11.41 -19.72 -6.44
C SER A 70 11.47 -18.32 -7.06
N ASP A 71 11.59 -17.27 -6.26
CA ASP A 71 11.49 -15.86 -6.69
C ASP A 71 10.17 -15.55 -7.41
N THR A 72 9.17 -16.42 -7.24
CA THR A 72 7.84 -16.25 -7.81
C THR A 72 7.16 -15.09 -7.13
N TYR A 73 6.73 -14.11 -7.91
CA TYR A 73 5.95 -12.98 -7.46
C TYR A 73 4.72 -13.44 -6.68
N ARG A 74 4.53 -12.87 -5.51
CA ARG A 74 3.34 -13.08 -4.69
C ARG A 74 2.48 -11.83 -4.66
N ARG A 75 3.05 -10.73 -4.16
CA ARG A 75 2.32 -9.48 -3.87
C ARG A 75 3.24 -8.27 -3.86
N SER A 76 2.62 -7.11 -3.93
CA SER A 76 3.28 -5.81 -3.79
C SER A 76 2.52 -4.98 -2.77
N TYR A 77 3.23 -4.16 -2.01
CA TYR A 77 2.62 -3.29 -1.01
C TYR A 77 3.18 -1.88 -1.08
N VAL A 78 2.34 -0.92 -0.71
CA VAL A 78 2.79 0.38 -0.23
C VAL A 78 2.46 0.49 1.25
N VAL A 79 3.44 0.90 2.05
CA VAL A 79 3.23 1.21 3.47
C VAL A 79 3.56 2.67 3.74
N ARG A 80 2.78 3.32 4.59
CA ARG A 80 3.06 4.65 5.12
C ARG A 80 3.61 4.52 6.52
N CYS A 81 4.74 5.16 6.76
CA CYS A 81 5.51 5.08 8.00
C CYS A 81 5.46 6.39 8.79
N SER A 82 5.50 6.28 10.11
CA SER A 82 5.78 7.39 11.03
C SER A 82 6.93 6.94 11.93
N GLY A 83 8.15 7.37 11.60
CA GLY A 83 9.35 6.71 12.12
C GLY A 83 9.37 5.25 11.70
N ASP A 84 9.53 4.36 12.68
CA ASP A 84 9.57 2.91 12.47
C ASP A 84 8.19 2.23 12.53
N THR A 85 7.14 3.00 12.81
CA THR A 85 5.77 2.48 12.92
C THR A 85 5.04 2.54 11.59
N ILE A 86 4.42 1.43 11.18
CA ILE A 86 3.51 1.38 10.04
C ILE A 86 2.17 2.00 10.45
N VAL A 87 1.81 3.09 9.77
CA VAL A 87 0.54 3.81 9.97
C VAL A 87 -0.54 3.20 9.09
N THR A 88 -0.21 2.90 7.83
CA THR A 88 -1.11 2.23 6.88
C THR A 88 -0.31 1.28 6.01
N ALA A 89 -0.93 0.16 5.62
CA ALA A 89 -0.42 -0.76 4.62
C ALA A 89 -1.51 -1.04 3.59
N THR A 90 -1.15 -1.12 2.32
CA THR A 90 -2.10 -1.35 1.22
C THR A 90 -1.46 -2.25 0.19
N ASP A 91 -2.17 -3.32 -0.18
CA ASP A 91 -1.83 -4.17 -1.33
C ASP A 91 -1.89 -3.33 -2.62
N LEU A 92 -0.87 -3.46 -3.45
CA LEU A 92 -0.82 -2.86 -4.78
C LEU A 92 -1.24 -3.89 -5.82
N ALA A 93 -2.44 -3.72 -6.37
CA ALA A 93 -2.87 -4.44 -7.54
C ALA A 93 -2.14 -3.92 -8.79
N VAL A 94 -1.88 -4.80 -9.76
CA VAL A 94 -1.36 -4.41 -11.07
C VAL A 94 -2.44 -3.61 -11.80
N THR A 95 -2.16 -2.34 -12.08
CA THR A 95 -3.07 -1.40 -12.74
C THR A 95 -2.72 -1.15 -14.22
N ALA A 96 -1.53 -1.56 -14.65
CA ALA A 96 -1.08 -1.42 -16.04
C ALA A 96 -0.15 -2.58 -16.44
N THR A 97 -0.11 -2.90 -17.74
CA THR A 97 0.75 -3.95 -18.29
C THR A 97 1.58 -3.50 -19.50
N GLY A 98 1.75 -2.17 -19.67
CA GLY A 98 2.42 -1.61 -20.84
C GLY A 98 2.41 -0.08 -20.86
N GLY A 99 2.94 0.49 -21.94
CA GLY A 99 2.97 1.93 -22.20
C GLY A 99 3.89 2.70 -21.25
N ASP A 100 3.54 3.96 -20.99
CA ASP A 100 4.37 4.89 -20.19
C ASP A 100 4.65 4.39 -18.77
N ARG A 101 3.79 3.50 -18.24
CA ARG A 101 3.96 2.94 -16.89
C ARG A 101 5.07 1.90 -16.80
N CYS A 102 5.55 1.39 -17.93
CA CYS A 102 6.76 0.58 -18.02
C CYS A 102 8.03 1.41 -18.26
N GLY A 103 7.92 2.75 -18.24
CA GLY A 103 9.08 3.63 -18.20
C GLY A 103 9.56 3.91 -16.78
N SER A 104 10.53 4.82 -16.67
CA SER A 104 11.05 5.36 -15.40
C SER A 104 10.96 6.89 -15.33
N THR A 105 10.32 7.52 -16.32
CA THR A 105 10.25 8.97 -16.44
C THR A 105 9.24 9.57 -15.47
N SER A 106 9.73 10.34 -14.50
CA SER A 106 8.87 11.04 -13.53
C SER A 106 8.34 12.37 -14.08
N THR A 107 7.12 12.72 -13.65
CA THR A 107 6.50 14.03 -13.82
C THR A 107 6.11 14.59 -12.45
N THR A 108 5.55 15.81 -12.42
CA THR A 108 5.07 16.42 -11.16
C THR A 108 3.94 15.61 -10.52
N GLN A 109 3.08 14.99 -11.34
CA GLN A 109 1.96 14.18 -10.88
C GLN A 109 2.37 12.72 -10.63
N TYR A 110 3.21 12.14 -11.51
CA TYR A 110 3.61 10.75 -11.46
C TYR A 110 5.09 10.62 -11.13
N GLN A 111 5.41 10.20 -9.92
CA GLN A 111 6.80 9.98 -9.51
C GLN A 111 7.15 8.50 -9.59
N TYR A 112 8.16 8.17 -10.41
CA TYR A 112 8.72 6.82 -10.47
C TYR A 112 9.46 6.53 -9.16
N VAL A 113 9.19 5.36 -8.58
CA VAL A 113 9.78 4.93 -7.31
C VAL A 113 10.95 3.98 -7.55
N GLY A 114 10.79 3.06 -8.50
CA GLY A 114 11.74 2.00 -8.78
C GLY A 114 11.03 0.82 -9.44
N ALA A 115 11.82 -0.22 -9.72
CA ALA A 115 11.31 -1.47 -10.26
C ALA A 115 11.97 -2.68 -9.62
N ARG A 116 11.30 -3.83 -9.73
CA ARG A 116 11.80 -5.12 -9.28
C ARG A 116 11.32 -6.22 -10.22
N THR A 117 12.20 -7.14 -10.57
CA THR A 117 11.82 -8.33 -11.32
C THR A 117 11.21 -9.38 -10.41
N GLY A 118 10.28 -10.16 -10.96
CA GLY A 118 9.69 -11.31 -10.30
C GLY A 118 9.17 -12.31 -11.31
N LEU A 119 9.18 -13.58 -10.94
CA LEU A 119 8.71 -14.66 -11.80
C LEU A 119 7.21 -14.88 -11.64
N GLU A 120 6.48 -15.09 -12.73
CA GLU A 120 5.09 -15.59 -12.67
C GLU A 120 4.96 -16.90 -13.45
N PRO A 121 4.13 -17.85 -12.98
CA PRO A 121 3.84 -19.06 -13.75
C PRO A 121 3.24 -18.73 -15.11
N ASN A 122 3.77 -19.33 -16.18
CA ASN A 122 3.21 -19.18 -17.51
C ASN A 122 1.94 -20.03 -17.63
N PRO A 123 0.74 -19.42 -17.82
CA PRO A 123 -0.50 -20.19 -17.95
C PRO A 123 -0.53 -21.03 -19.23
N GLY A 124 0.23 -20.66 -20.27
CA GLY A 124 0.31 -21.39 -21.54
C GLY A 124 1.32 -22.54 -21.53
N TRP A 125 2.21 -22.60 -20.53
CA TRP A 125 3.23 -23.65 -20.44
C TRP A 125 3.54 -24.01 -18.98
N PRO A 126 2.85 -25.02 -18.42
CA PRO A 126 3.09 -25.49 -17.07
C PRO A 126 4.56 -25.88 -16.86
N GLY A 127 5.17 -25.38 -15.77
CA GLY A 127 6.59 -25.61 -15.46
C GLY A 127 7.55 -24.57 -16.04
N PHE A 128 7.05 -23.60 -16.81
CA PHE A 128 7.83 -22.45 -17.26
C PHE A 128 7.35 -21.18 -16.57
N ASN A 129 8.27 -20.36 -16.06
CA ASN A 129 7.96 -19.06 -15.48
C ASN A 129 8.35 -17.95 -16.45
N LEU A 130 7.52 -16.92 -16.53
CA LEU A 130 7.83 -15.68 -17.23
C LEU A 130 8.40 -14.67 -16.23
N GLU A 131 9.45 -13.97 -16.64
CA GLU A 131 9.98 -12.87 -15.88
C GLU A 131 9.27 -11.58 -16.27
N TYR A 132 8.81 -10.84 -15.26
CA TYR A 132 8.21 -9.53 -15.42
C TYR A 132 8.96 -8.51 -14.57
N GLU A 133 9.10 -7.30 -15.08
CA GLU A 133 9.55 -6.15 -14.33
C GLU A 133 8.36 -5.37 -13.78
N TYR A 134 8.32 -5.17 -12.47
CA TYR A 134 7.26 -4.48 -11.77
C TYR A 134 7.66 -3.03 -11.48
N HIS A 135 6.97 -2.07 -12.08
CA HIS A 135 7.28 -0.64 -11.95
C HIS A 135 6.33 0.02 -10.96
N TYR A 136 6.90 0.74 -9.99
CA TYR A 136 6.17 1.34 -8.89
C TYR A 136 6.08 2.85 -9.08
N TRP A 137 4.87 3.38 -8.94
CA TRP A 137 4.57 4.79 -9.16
C TRP A 137 3.86 5.41 -7.96
N HIS A 138 4.34 6.57 -7.54
CA HIS A 138 3.73 7.40 -6.52
C HIS A 138 2.96 8.54 -7.18
N VAL A 139 1.63 8.48 -7.13
CA VAL A 139 0.75 9.43 -7.80
C VAL A 139 0.34 10.51 -6.82
N LYS A 140 0.47 11.76 -7.26
CA LYS A 140 0.13 12.96 -6.50
C LYS A 140 -1.07 13.64 -7.12
N ARG A 141 -1.85 14.32 -6.30
CA ARG A 141 -2.87 15.27 -6.74
C ARG A 141 -2.56 16.66 -6.22
N TRP A 142 -2.94 17.67 -7.00
CA TRP A 142 -2.86 19.05 -6.57
C TRP A 142 -4.06 19.37 -5.67
N VAL A 143 -3.81 19.97 -4.50
CA VAL A 143 -4.84 20.41 -3.57
C VAL A 143 -4.60 21.87 -3.20
N TRP A 144 -5.71 22.60 -3.05
CA TRP A 144 -5.71 24.00 -2.62
C TRP A 144 -6.02 24.10 -1.12
N SER A 145 -5.28 24.96 -0.41
CA SER A 145 -5.57 25.42 0.94
C SER A 145 -5.57 26.94 0.94
N GLY A 146 -6.77 27.53 0.85
CA GLY A 146 -6.94 28.95 0.58
C GLY A 146 -6.31 29.34 -0.76
N ILE A 147 -5.35 30.27 -0.73
CA ILE A 147 -4.63 30.74 -1.92
C ILE A 147 -3.34 29.97 -2.22
N ARG A 148 -2.95 28.99 -1.38
CA ARG A 148 -1.75 28.18 -1.59
C ARG A 148 -2.15 26.81 -2.10
N GLY A 149 -1.43 26.30 -3.10
CA GLY A 149 -1.60 24.94 -3.58
C GLY A 149 -0.36 24.09 -3.31
N TYR A 150 -0.56 22.80 -3.14
CA TYR A 150 0.52 21.83 -2.96
C TYR A 150 0.13 20.47 -3.52
N TRP A 151 1.15 19.72 -3.95
CA TRP A 151 0.99 18.32 -4.34
C TRP A 151 0.94 17.44 -3.09
N THR A 152 -0.12 16.65 -2.96
CA THR A 152 -0.25 15.63 -1.93
C THR A 152 -0.32 14.25 -2.57
N TYR A 153 0.04 13.22 -1.80
CA TYR A 153 -0.24 11.85 -2.18
C TYR A 153 -1.73 11.67 -2.51
N ASP A 154 -2.01 10.98 -3.61
CA ASP A 154 -3.34 10.55 -3.99
C ASP A 154 -3.47 9.03 -3.88
N HIS A 155 -2.69 8.30 -4.68
CA HIS A 155 -2.64 6.86 -4.70
C HIS A 155 -1.30 6.35 -5.24
N SER A 156 -1.13 5.04 -5.31
CA SER A 156 0.03 4.38 -5.90
C SER A 156 -0.43 3.46 -7.01
N GLU A 157 0.40 3.33 -8.05
CA GLU A 157 0.15 2.43 -9.18
C GLU A 157 1.29 1.42 -9.28
N LEU A 158 0.94 0.24 -9.80
CA LEU A 158 1.88 -0.84 -10.10
C LEU A 158 1.68 -1.26 -11.55
N ALA A 159 2.76 -1.26 -12.33
CA ALA A 159 2.74 -1.83 -13.67
C ALA A 159 3.53 -3.12 -13.71
N ARG A 160 3.03 -4.11 -14.45
CA ARG A 160 3.71 -5.38 -14.73
C ARG A 160 4.13 -5.41 -16.19
N CYS A 161 5.42 -5.33 -16.43
CA CYS A 161 6.01 -5.12 -17.75
C CYS A 161 6.79 -6.38 -18.15
N LEU A 162 6.71 -6.76 -19.43
CA LEU A 162 7.57 -7.83 -19.95
C LEU A 162 9.01 -7.31 -20.01
N VAL A 163 9.95 -8.16 -19.56
CA VAL A 163 11.40 -7.95 -19.71
C VAL A 163 11.80 -8.13 -21.18
#